data_AF-K2SSF9-F1
#
_entry.id   AF-K2SSF9-F1
#
_cell.length_a   1.000
_cell.length_b   1.000
_cell.length_c   1.000
_cell.angle_alpha   90.00
_cell.angle_beta   90.00
_cell.angle_gamma   90.00
#
_symmetry.space_group_name_H-M   'P 1'
#
loop_
_entity.id
_entity.type
_entity.pdbx_description
1 polymer ?
#
loop_
_entity_poly.entity_id
_entity_poly.type
_entity_poly.pdbx_seq_one_letter_code
_entity_poly.pdbx_strand_id
1 'polypeptide(L)'
;MLMAISLSALPKYLAWALVSFFFLRSIFRALFTPLRSVPGPLLARFTRLWYLYRVWKGDFERVNIKLHRKYGPVVRITPYEYSIDDPTAIQSIYGHGTRFVKGHWYIGSSNPDFHTEDMFSGRDPKLHAVNRRKFSSLYSMSALVKMEQPVDECIKVLEQRLEELARYDIRTLSD
;
A
#
# COMPACT_ATOMS: atom_id res chain seq x y z
N MET A 1 5.88 -37.53 -41.47
CA MET A 1 5.16 -36.25 -41.68
C MET A 1 5.36 -35.37 -40.45
N LEU A 2 6.58 -34.86 -40.28
CA LEU A 2 6.90 -33.93 -39.19
C LEU A 2 6.49 -32.54 -39.67
N MET A 3 5.47 -31.95 -39.04
CA MET A 3 5.03 -30.59 -39.36
C MET A 3 6.24 -29.66 -39.20
N ALA A 4 6.71 -29.09 -40.30
CA ALA A 4 7.69 -28.02 -40.28
C ALA A 4 7.04 -26.85 -39.54
N ILE A 5 7.37 -26.69 -38.26
CA ILE A 5 6.96 -25.53 -37.48
C ILE A 5 7.59 -24.34 -38.21
N SER A 6 6.75 -23.51 -38.85
CA SER A 6 7.22 -22.29 -39.50
C SER A 6 8.02 -21.48 -38.49
N LEU A 7 9.23 -21.05 -38.83
CA LEU A 7 10.10 -20.26 -37.95
C LEU A 7 9.38 -18.99 -37.43
N SER A 8 8.39 -18.49 -38.18
CA SER A 8 7.50 -17.38 -37.81
C SER A 8 6.48 -17.71 -36.70
N ALA A 9 6.19 -19.00 -36.46
CA ALA A 9 5.26 -19.48 -35.44
C ALA A 9 5.95 -19.78 -34.10
N LEU A 10 7.28 -19.95 -34.10
CA LEU A 10 8.10 -20.15 -32.91
C LEU A 10 7.83 -19.15 -31.76
N PRO A 11 7.77 -17.81 -32.00
CA PRO A 11 7.46 -16.85 -30.95
C PRO A 11 6.04 -16.99 -30.37
N LYS A 12 5.07 -17.45 -31.18
CA LYS A 12 3.68 -17.68 -30.72
C LYS A 12 3.62 -18.85 -29.75
N TYR A 13 4.28 -19.97 -30.08
CA TYR A 13 4.35 -21.12 -29.19
C TYR A 13 5.12 -20.80 -27.90
N LEU A 14 6.19 -20.02 -28.00
CA LEU A 14 6.93 -19.55 -26.82
C LEU A 14 6.05 -18.67 -25.91
N ALA A 15 5.28 -17.75 -26.49
CA ALA A 15 4.33 -16.93 -25.73
C ALA A 15 3.27 -17.79 -25.02
N TRP A 16 2.66 -18.76 -25.72
CA TRP A 16 1.70 -19.69 -25.11
C TRP A 16 2.31 -20.55 -24.00
N ALA A 17 3.54 -21.03 -24.19
CA ALA A 17 4.27 -21.79 -23.17
C ALA A 17 4.54 -20.93 -21.93
N LEU A 18 4.95 -19.66 -22.09
CA LEU A 18 5.17 -18.74 -20.99
C LEU A 18 3.87 -18.45 -20.23
N VAL A 19 2.78 -18.13 -20.92
CA VAL A 19 1.46 -17.89 -20.31
C VAL A 19 1.02 -19.12 -19.52
N SER A 20 1.13 -20.31 -20.13
CA SER A 20 0.78 -21.58 -19.48
C SER A 20 1.63 -21.84 -18.24
N PHE A 21 2.93 -21.57 -18.31
CA PHE A 21 3.85 -21.72 -17.18
C PHE A 21 3.47 -20.80 -16.01
N PHE A 22 3.23 -19.51 -16.26
CA PHE A 22 2.82 -18.58 -15.20
C PHE A 22 1.45 -18.93 -14.61
N PHE A 23 0.52 -19.37 -15.46
CA PHE A 23 -0.81 -19.79 -15.03
C PHE A 23 -0.76 -21.03 -14.13
N LEU A 24 -0.07 -22.09 -14.57
CA LEU A 24 0.13 -23.32 -13.78
C LEU A 24 0.85 -23.03 -12.47
N ARG A 25 1.89 -22.20 -12.50
CA ARG A 25 2.61 -21.76 -11.30
C ARG A 25 1.70 -21.02 -10.31
N SER A 26 0.81 -20.16 -10.80
CA SER A 26 -0.15 -19.46 -9.94
C SER A 26 -1.13 -20.43 -9.27
N ILE A 27 -1.70 -21.36 -10.03
CA ILE A 27 -2.61 -22.39 -9.51
C ILE A 27 -1.90 -23.26 -8.48
N PHE A 28 -0.72 -23.79 -8.82
CA PHE A 28 0.06 -24.61 -7.91
C PHE A 28 0.31 -23.88 -6.58
N ARG A 29 0.75 -22.62 -6.63
CA ARG A 29 0.98 -21.81 -5.43
C ARG A 29 -0.31 -21.60 -4.61
N ALA A 30 -1.43 -21.33 -5.27
CA ALA A 30 -2.70 -21.11 -4.59
C ALA A 30 -3.22 -22.35 -3.85
N LEU A 31 -2.89 -23.55 -4.36
CA LEU A 31 -3.32 -24.84 -3.80
C LEU A 31 -2.36 -25.38 -2.72
N PHE A 32 -1.05 -25.19 -2.90
CA PHE A 32 -0.01 -25.76 -2.03
C PHE A 32 0.57 -24.79 -0.98
N THR A 33 0.05 -23.56 -0.88
CA THR A 33 0.47 -22.63 0.18
C THR A 33 -0.06 -23.07 1.56
N PRO A 34 0.74 -22.99 2.64
CA PRO A 34 0.27 -23.30 3.99
C PRO A 34 -0.87 -22.38 4.44
N LEU A 35 -0.97 -21.18 3.86
CA LEU A 35 -2.01 -20.20 4.18
C LEU A 35 -3.28 -20.36 3.32
N ARG A 36 -3.47 -21.50 2.63
CA ARG A 36 -4.61 -21.76 1.72
C ARG A 36 -5.99 -21.66 2.38
N SER A 37 -6.06 -21.85 3.69
CA SER A 37 -7.28 -21.75 4.49
C SER A 37 -7.72 -20.31 4.72
N VAL A 38 -6.83 -19.33 4.53
CA VAL A 38 -7.16 -17.92 4.76
C VAL A 38 -8.19 -17.47 3.72
N PRO A 39 -9.40 -17.05 4.15
CA PRO A 39 -10.49 -16.69 3.26
C PRO A 39 -10.24 -15.37 2.53
N GLY A 40 -10.95 -15.14 1.42
CA GLY A 40 -10.87 -13.91 0.65
C GLY A 40 -11.53 -14.03 -0.72
N PRO A 41 -11.49 -12.97 -1.55
CA PRO A 41 -11.96 -13.02 -2.92
C PRO A 41 -11.24 -14.12 -3.72
N LEU A 42 -11.98 -14.85 -4.57
CA LEU A 42 -11.40 -15.99 -5.31
C LEU A 42 -10.22 -15.56 -6.20
N LEU A 43 -10.37 -14.44 -6.91
CA LEU A 43 -9.31 -13.90 -7.77
C LEU A 43 -8.06 -13.45 -7.00
N ALA A 44 -8.23 -12.98 -5.76
CA ALA A 44 -7.12 -12.60 -4.88
C ALA A 44 -6.20 -13.79 -4.55
N ARG A 45 -6.66 -15.04 -4.69
CA ARG A 45 -5.83 -16.22 -4.47
C ARG A 45 -4.79 -16.45 -5.57
N PHE A 46 -5.10 -16.03 -6.79
CA PHE A 46 -4.31 -16.34 -7.99
C PHE A 46 -3.56 -15.13 -8.54
N THR A 47 -4.11 -13.92 -8.37
CA THR A 47 -3.54 -12.72 -8.98
C THR A 47 -3.73 -11.47 -8.12
N ARG A 48 -2.84 -10.49 -8.31
CA ARG A 48 -2.96 -9.14 -7.71
C ARG A 48 -3.97 -8.26 -8.47
N LEU A 49 -4.41 -8.68 -9.66
CA LEU A 49 -5.28 -7.87 -10.53
C LEU A 49 -6.59 -7.47 -9.86
N TRP A 50 -7.17 -8.35 -9.04
CA TRP A 50 -8.38 -8.02 -8.27
C TRP A 50 -8.15 -6.83 -7.34
N TYR A 51 -7.06 -6.87 -6.57
CA TYR A 51 -6.71 -5.79 -5.64
C TYR A 51 -6.40 -4.50 -6.39
N LEU A 52 -5.58 -4.58 -7.45
CA LEU A 52 -5.25 -3.44 -8.30
C LEU A 52 -6.51 -2.78 -8.87
N TYR A 53 -7.48 -3.57 -9.31
CA TYR A 53 -8.75 -3.05 -9.81
C TYR A 53 -9.55 -2.31 -8.72
N ARG A 54 -9.61 -2.83 -7.48
CA ARG A 54 -10.28 -2.13 -6.36
C ARG A 54 -9.59 -0.82 -5.98
N VAL A 55 -8.26 -0.81 -6.00
CA VAL A 55 -7.45 0.39 -5.75
C VAL A 55 -7.65 1.41 -6.86
N TRP A 56 -7.58 0.99 -8.13
CA TRP A 56 -7.81 1.86 -9.28
C TRP A 56 -9.23 2.47 -9.29
N LYS A 57 -10.23 1.70 -8.85
CA LYS A 57 -11.60 2.18 -8.67
C LYS A 57 -11.76 3.14 -7.48
N GLY A 58 -10.80 3.16 -6.55
CA GLY A 58 -10.82 4.02 -5.36
C GLY A 58 -11.85 3.60 -4.31
N ASP A 59 -12.20 2.31 -4.24
CA ASP A 59 -13.21 1.81 -3.27
C ASP A 59 -12.69 0.68 -2.37
N PHE A 60 -11.37 0.45 -2.35
CA PHE A 60 -10.76 -0.67 -1.63
C PHE A 60 -10.98 -0.60 -0.12
N GLU A 61 -10.95 0.58 0.49
CA GLU A 61 -11.16 0.77 1.93
C GLU A 61 -12.53 0.26 2.38
N ARG A 62 -13.59 0.60 1.64
CA ARG A 62 -14.96 0.14 1.90
C ARG A 62 -15.10 -1.36 1.66
N VAL A 63 -14.40 -1.88 0.66
CA VAL A 63 -14.41 -3.30 0.31
C VAL A 63 -13.70 -4.11 1.38
N ASN A 64 -12.56 -3.64 1.85
CA ASN A 64 -11.78 -4.33 2.86
C ASN A 64 -12.59 -4.48 4.14
N ILE A 65 -13.28 -3.41 4.57
CA ILE A 65 -14.22 -3.46 5.70
C ILE A 65 -15.31 -4.54 5.47
N LYS A 66 -15.92 -4.58 4.28
CA LYS A 66 -16.93 -5.61 3.95
C LYS A 66 -16.36 -7.02 3.96
N LEU A 67 -15.12 -7.20 3.52
CA LEU A 67 -14.45 -8.49 3.53
C LEU A 67 -14.18 -8.97 4.95
N HIS A 68 -13.69 -8.10 5.83
CA HIS A 68 -13.47 -8.44 7.25
C HIS A 68 -14.78 -8.75 7.98
N ARG A 69 -15.86 -8.00 7.69
CA ARG A 69 -17.20 -8.33 8.21
C ARG A 69 -17.71 -9.70 7.74
N LYS A 70 -17.32 -10.15 6.54
CA LYS A 70 -17.77 -11.42 5.95
C LYS A 70 -16.91 -12.61 6.38
N TYR A 71 -15.60 -12.44 6.39
CA TYR A 71 -14.63 -13.52 6.49
C TYR A 71 -13.87 -13.55 7.82
N GLY A 72 -13.99 -12.49 8.63
CA GLY A 72 -13.36 -12.37 9.93
C GLY A 72 -12.06 -11.57 9.94
N PRO A 73 -11.22 -11.74 10.98
CA PRO A 73 -10.10 -10.84 11.27
C PRO A 73 -8.95 -10.96 10.27
N VAL A 74 -8.82 -12.07 9.53
CA VAL A 74 -7.72 -12.26 8.57
C VAL A 74 -8.29 -12.58 7.19
N VAL A 75 -7.96 -11.71 6.22
CA VAL A 75 -8.47 -11.79 4.86
C VAL A 75 -7.33 -11.76 3.86
N ARG A 76 -7.36 -12.67 2.89
CA ARG A 76 -6.45 -12.64 1.75
C ARG A 76 -6.88 -11.58 0.74
N ILE A 77 -5.99 -10.64 0.42
CA ILE A 77 -6.24 -9.56 -0.55
C ILE A 77 -5.43 -9.72 -1.84
N THR A 78 -4.28 -10.41 -1.78
CA THR A 78 -3.52 -10.85 -2.97
C THR A 78 -2.89 -12.23 -2.72
N PRO A 79 -2.19 -12.85 -3.68
CA PRO A 79 -1.59 -14.16 -3.46
C PRO A 79 -0.54 -14.18 -2.34
N TYR A 80 0.03 -13.02 -2.01
CA TYR A 80 1.13 -12.88 -1.03
C TYR A 80 0.85 -11.84 0.06
N GLU A 81 -0.29 -11.14 0.02
CA GLU A 81 -0.64 -10.10 0.98
C GLU A 81 -1.98 -10.43 1.64
N TYR A 82 -2.01 -10.21 2.96
CA TYR A 82 -3.13 -10.49 3.83
C TYR A 82 -3.45 -9.23 4.62
N SER A 83 -4.73 -8.90 4.70
CA SER A 83 -5.24 -7.85 5.56
C SER A 83 -5.63 -8.45 6.90
N ILE A 84 -5.23 -7.79 7.99
CA ILE A 84 -5.46 -8.23 9.36
C ILE A 84 -6.19 -7.10 10.08
N ASP A 85 -7.35 -7.43 10.63
CA ASP A 85 -8.22 -6.59 11.44
C ASP A 85 -8.39 -7.26 12.81
N ASP A 86 -7.30 -7.25 13.58
CA ASP A 86 -7.21 -7.83 14.91
C ASP A 86 -6.33 -6.92 15.81
N PRO A 87 -6.91 -6.29 16.85
CA PRO A 87 -6.15 -5.46 17.79
C PRO A 87 -5.00 -6.20 18.48
N THR A 88 -5.14 -7.50 18.72
CA THR A 88 -4.11 -8.31 19.39
C THR A 88 -2.88 -8.51 18.51
N ALA A 89 -3.02 -8.43 17.18
CA ALA A 89 -1.92 -8.56 16.24
C ALA A 89 -1.00 -7.32 16.20
N ILE A 90 -1.46 -6.17 16.71
CA ILE A 90 -0.69 -4.91 16.67
C ILE A 90 0.66 -5.08 17.38
N GLN A 91 0.67 -5.69 18.57
CA GLN A 91 1.90 -5.89 19.32
C GLN A 91 2.84 -6.88 18.62
N SER A 92 2.32 -7.93 18.00
CA SER A 92 3.13 -8.92 17.28
C SER A 92 3.74 -8.37 15.98
N ILE A 93 3.04 -7.45 15.30
CA ILE A 93 3.48 -6.89 14.02
C ILE A 93 4.33 -5.63 14.23
N TYR A 94 3.82 -4.67 15.01
CA TYR A 94 4.40 -3.33 15.19
C TYR A 94 5.10 -3.12 16.53
N GLY A 95 5.11 -4.12 17.42
CA GLY A 95 5.78 -4.03 18.71
C GLY A 95 7.30 -3.84 18.62
N HIS A 96 7.90 -3.55 19.76
CA HIS A 96 9.35 -3.42 19.85
C HIS A 96 10.03 -4.79 19.68
N GLY A 97 11.07 -4.85 18.87
CA GLY A 97 11.85 -6.07 18.64
C GLY A 97 11.18 -7.09 17.69
N THR A 98 10.11 -6.71 16.98
CA THR A 98 9.51 -7.60 15.99
C THR A 98 10.45 -7.82 14.81
N ARG A 99 10.32 -8.98 14.16
CA ARG A 99 11.05 -9.30 12.93
C ARG A 99 10.33 -8.83 11.67
N PHE A 100 9.15 -8.24 11.82
CA PHE A 100 8.37 -7.73 10.70
C PHE A 100 8.98 -6.41 10.23
N VAL A 101 9.43 -6.40 8.98
CA VAL A 101 9.92 -5.21 8.29
C VAL A 101 8.87 -4.72 7.31
N LYS A 102 8.96 -3.44 6.92
CA LYS A 102 8.12 -2.88 5.86
C LYS A 102 8.20 -3.74 4.61
N GLY A 103 7.04 -4.02 4.01
CA GLY A 103 6.93 -4.82 2.79
C GLY A 103 7.47 -4.11 1.55
N HIS A 104 7.56 -4.84 0.44
CA HIS A 104 7.99 -4.28 -0.85
C HIS A 104 7.05 -3.20 -1.40
N TRP A 105 5.83 -3.08 -0.87
CA TRP A 105 4.88 -2.03 -1.21
C TRP A 105 5.49 -0.62 -1.07
N TYR A 106 6.33 -0.40 -0.06
CA TYR A 106 6.98 0.90 0.19
C TYR A 106 7.98 1.32 -0.89
N ILE A 107 8.50 0.38 -1.69
CA ILE A 107 9.44 0.69 -2.78
C ILE A 107 8.79 1.58 -3.84
N GLY A 108 7.47 1.49 -4.03
CA GLY A 108 6.77 2.35 -4.98
C GLY A 108 6.80 3.84 -4.62
N SER A 109 7.10 4.16 -3.36
CA SER A 109 7.18 5.53 -2.84
C SER A 109 8.58 5.88 -2.31
N SER A 110 9.59 5.05 -2.62
CA SER A 110 10.97 5.33 -2.19
C SER A 110 11.63 6.41 -3.03
N ASN A 111 12.74 6.94 -2.53
CA ASN A 111 13.60 7.84 -3.29
C ASN A 111 13.98 7.22 -4.66
N PRO A 112 13.86 7.97 -5.78
CA PRO A 112 14.40 7.54 -7.07
C PRO A 112 15.90 7.20 -7.03
N ASP A 113 16.66 7.82 -6.13
CA ASP A 113 18.03 7.43 -5.83
C ASP A 113 18.06 6.23 -4.87
N PHE A 114 18.29 5.04 -5.43
CA PHE A 114 18.39 3.78 -4.69
C PHE A 114 19.55 3.72 -3.70
N HIS A 115 20.48 4.68 -3.72
CA HIS A 115 21.60 4.74 -2.77
C HIS A 115 21.25 5.46 -1.47
N THR A 116 20.07 6.09 -1.39
CA THR A 116 19.62 6.78 -0.18
C THR A 116 18.28 6.23 0.30
N GLU A 117 18.25 5.71 1.54
CA GLU A 117 16.98 5.35 2.17
C GLU A 117 16.33 6.57 2.81
N ASP A 118 15.10 6.87 2.41
CA ASP A 118 14.29 7.87 3.08
C ASP A 118 13.66 7.33 4.37
N MET A 119 13.27 8.24 5.26
CA MET A 119 12.74 7.90 6.58
C MET A 119 11.39 7.16 6.51
N PHE A 120 10.61 7.37 5.45
CA PHE A 120 9.26 6.83 5.32
C PHE A 120 9.25 5.44 4.67
N SER A 121 9.93 5.26 3.54
CA SER A 121 9.96 4.01 2.78
C SER A 121 11.07 3.07 3.23
N GLY A 122 12.10 3.59 3.92
CA GLY A 122 13.24 2.82 4.41
C GLY A 122 12.82 1.57 5.16
N ARG A 123 13.40 0.43 4.75
CA ARG A 123 13.00 -0.92 5.18
C ARG A 123 14.00 -1.55 6.16
N ASP A 124 15.23 -1.04 6.24
CA ASP A 124 16.20 -1.45 7.27
C ASP A 124 15.86 -0.77 8.61
N PRO A 125 15.46 -1.54 9.65
CA PRO A 125 15.17 -0.98 10.96
C PRO A 125 16.35 -0.25 11.61
N LYS A 126 17.59 -0.68 11.33
CA LYS A 126 18.80 -0.06 11.90
C LYS A 126 19.01 1.33 11.30
N LEU A 127 18.97 1.44 9.99
CA LEU A 127 19.10 2.73 9.30
C LEU A 127 17.92 3.65 9.64
N HIS A 128 16.71 3.11 9.71
CA HIS A 128 15.53 3.84 10.16
C HIS A 128 15.71 4.41 11.57
N ALA A 129 16.25 3.64 12.52
CA ALA A 129 16.51 4.11 13.88
C ALA A 129 17.53 5.26 13.92
N VAL A 130 18.62 5.16 13.14
CA VAL A 130 19.62 6.22 13.00
C VAL A 130 18.99 7.48 12.43
N ASN A 131 18.21 7.37 11.35
CA ASN A 131 17.55 8.51 10.71
C ASN A 131 16.49 9.14 11.62
N ARG A 132 15.66 8.33 12.29
CA ARG A 132 14.67 8.82 13.26
C ARG A 132 15.31 9.65 14.37
N ARG A 133 16.48 9.22 14.89
CA ARG A 133 17.19 9.94 15.95
C ARG A 133 17.65 11.34 15.53
N LYS A 134 17.94 11.57 14.25
CA LYS A 134 18.33 12.89 13.73
C LYS A 134 17.20 13.92 13.85
N PHE A 135 15.95 13.48 13.69
CA PHE A 135 14.77 14.37 13.68
C PHE A 135 13.99 14.37 14.99
N SER A 136 14.22 13.42 15.90
CA SER A 136 13.38 13.24 17.09
C SER A 136 13.30 14.47 18.01
N SER A 137 14.34 15.31 18.04
CA SER A 137 14.34 16.54 18.83
C SER A 137 13.37 17.60 18.28
N LEU A 138 13.20 17.66 16.96
CA LEU A 138 12.29 18.61 16.29
C LEU A 138 10.82 18.31 16.59
N TYR A 139 10.50 17.04 16.84
CA TYR A 139 9.15 16.58 17.22
C TYR A 139 8.99 16.36 18.72
N SER A 140 9.88 16.90 19.55
CA SER A 140 9.73 16.85 21.00
C SER A 140 8.60 17.78 21.46
N MET A 141 7.95 17.45 22.58
CA MET A 141 6.89 18.31 23.13
C MET A 141 7.36 19.74 23.37
N SER A 142 8.59 19.94 23.85
CA SER A 142 9.16 21.27 24.06
C SER A 142 9.42 22.05 22.77
N ALA A 143 9.68 21.36 21.65
CA ALA A 143 9.76 21.99 20.34
C ALA A 143 8.36 22.30 19.78
N LEU A 144 7.42 21.36 19.90
CA LEU A 144 6.05 21.51 19.38
C LEU A 144 5.27 22.62 20.06
N VAL A 145 5.37 22.77 21.39
CA VAL A 145 4.72 23.87 22.12
C VAL A 145 5.20 25.24 21.62
N LYS A 146 6.47 25.37 21.23
CA LYS A 146 6.98 26.62 20.65
C LYS A 146 6.43 26.91 19.24
N MET A 147 5.89 25.90 18.56
CA MET A 147 5.27 26.05 17.24
C MET A 147 3.80 26.48 17.32
N GLU A 148 3.18 26.47 18.50
CA GLU A 148 1.76 26.81 18.67
C GLU A 148 1.43 28.21 18.10
N GLN A 149 2.13 29.25 18.58
CA GLN A 149 1.90 30.61 18.10
C GLN A 149 2.12 30.77 16.57
N PRO A 150 3.26 30.32 15.98
CA PRO A 150 3.44 30.38 14.53
C PRO A 150 2.36 29.63 13.73
N VAL A 151 1.88 28.49 14.25
CA VAL A 151 0.80 27.72 13.60
C VAL A 151 -0.53 28.48 13.68
N ASP A 152 -0.86 29.07 14.83
CA ASP A 152 -2.06 29.89 15.01
C ASP A 152 -2.06 31.10 14.08
N GLU A 153 -0.91 31.75 13.88
CA GLU A 153 -0.75 32.84 12.92
C GLU A 153 -1.02 32.36 11.49
N CYS A 154 -0.50 31.19 11.10
CA CYS A 154 -0.80 30.58 9.79
C CYS A 154 -2.29 30.25 9.63
N ILE A 155 -2.93 29.72 10.68
CA ILE A 155 -4.37 29.40 10.69
C ILE A 155 -5.20 30.66 10.47
N LYS A 156 -4.90 31.75 11.19
CA LYS A 156 -5.61 33.03 11.01
C LYS A 156 -5.52 33.57 9.58
N VAL A 157 -4.33 33.46 8.97
CA VAL A 157 -4.15 33.86 7.57
C VAL A 157 -4.99 32.97 6.65
N LEU A 158 -5.02 31.67 6.87
CA LEU A 158 -5.83 30.74 6.08
C LEU A 158 -7.33 31.07 6.23
N GLU A 159 -7.82 31.26 7.46
CA GLU A 159 -9.21 31.64 7.75
C GLU A 159 -9.60 32.92 7.02
N GLN A 160 -8.77 33.96 7.14
CA GLN A 160 -9.01 35.23 6.46
C GLN A 160 -9.17 35.05 4.94
N ARG A 161 -8.28 34.26 4.30
CA ARG A 161 -8.35 34.03 2.85
C ARG A 161 -9.57 33.22 2.44
N LEU A 162 -9.95 32.22 3.24
CA LEU A 162 -11.17 31.44 2.98
C LEU A 162 -12.43 32.30 3.11
N GLU A 163 -12.48 33.20 4.09
CA GLU A 163 -13.60 34.14 4.22
C GLU A 163 -13.69 35.15 3.07
N GLU A 164 -12.56 35.69 2.62
CA GLU A 164 -12.49 36.59 1.46
C GLU A 164 -13.04 35.90 0.21
N LEU A 165 -12.65 34.65 -0.05
CA LEU A 165 -13.14 33.86 -1.17
C LEU A 165 -14.65 33.56 -1.05
N ALA A 166 -15.13 33.16 0.13
CA ALA A 166 -16.54 32.91 0.36
C ALA A 166 -17.39 34.17 0.14
N ARG A 167 -16.91 35.35 0.58
CA ARG A 167 -17.58 36.64 0.35
C ARG A 167 -17.58 37.06 -1.12
N TYR A 168 -16.52 36.73 -1.86
CA TYR A 168 -16.44 37.02 -3.30
C TYR A 168 -17.44 36.17 -4.10
N ASP A 169 -17.51 34.87 -3.83
CA ASP A 169 -18.39 33.92 -4.55
C ASP A 169 -19.88 34.28 -4.36
N ILE A 170 -20.27 34.72 -3.16
CA ILE A 170 -21.65 35.18 -2.88
C ILE A 170 -22.01 36.43 -3.69
N ARG A 171 -21.07 37.36 -3.92
CA ARG A 171 -21.34 38.58 -4.70
C ARG A 171 -21.49 38.29 -6.19
N THR A 172 -20.69 37.38 -6.75
CA THR A 172 -20.79 36.96 -8.16
C THR A 172 -22.03 36.14 -8.49
N LEU A 173 -22.69 35.53 -7.49
CA LEU A 173 -23.96 34.81 -7.68
C LEU A 173 -25.20 35.71 -7.51
N SER A 174 -25.02 36.94 -6.99
CA SER A 174 -26.08 37.93 -6.80
C SER A 174 -26.19 38.97 -7.92
N ASP A 175 -25.23 38.98 -8.85
CA ASP A 175 -25.20 39.79 -10.08
C ASP A 175 -25.58 38.94 -11.30
#